data_AF-A0A956KSX4-F1
#
_entry.id   AF-A0A956KSX4-F1
#
_cell.length_a   1.000
_cell.length_b   1.000
_cell.length_c   1.000
_cell.angle_alpha   90.00
_cell.angle_beta   90.00
_cell.angle_gamma   90.00
#
_symmetry.space_group_name_H-M   'P 1'
#
loop_
_entity.id
_entity.type
_entity.pdbx_description
1 polymer ?
#
loop_
_entity_poly.entity_id
_entity_poly.type
_entity_poly.pdbx_seq_one_letter_code
_entity_poly.pdbx_strand_id
1 'polypeptide(L)'
;MRRLGIVAALALLGCGPPSPTLEDGLGDDAESTDGSGGSSTGDTEIDTSETGNTETESSSTDSSDTDENCPTEILGMLEIDDQSDLSAFACLEEAQWVYIEGSFSDLSFLSTLTTVEVLNLRNLPNLTSLESLASLQQIQELWLRELPALTDLSGLRDDVEMLRLRVGPGTGLQSLAMPPGGSQVLTLYSWDRSDLSILTTTAPPLRALEISSAPLVTDLSPIADCCLAQAPEFSLTLAGALGATALEGLEPFTILHEFELYDSGTVNALTGLQNLSTVEVIQIKTDCSPDAVVSPLVDLHGLEGLTTVVWLNIEELELLTSLAGLPTGGAAFDSVSFYGNATLDKALIDAWQATVTIGNLQSCDNLNDQPCEGFCPQ
;
A
#
# COMPACT_ATOMS: atom_id res chain seq x y z
N MET A 1 26.33 -26.53 6.45
CA MET A 1 27.12 -25.40 6.96
C MET A 1 27.43 -24.44 5.81
N ARG A 2 26.90 -23.22 5.91
CA ARG A 2 27.35 -21.90 5.37
C ARG A 2 27.76 -21.81 3.89
N ARG A 3 26.96 -21.13 3.05
CA ARG A 3 26.79 -19.66 2.86
C ARG A 3 27.97 -19.01 2.12
N LEU A 4 27.69 -18.50 0.92
CA LEU A 4 28.21 -17.30 0.24
C LEU A 4 27.38 -17.24 -1.07
N GLY A 5 26.63 -16.21 -1.46
CA GLY A 5 26.67 -14.80 -1.11
C GLY A 5 26.90 -14.00 -2.38
N ILE A 6 25.84 -13.61 -3.09
CA ILE A 6 25.83 -12.49 -4.04
C ILE A 6 24.45 -11.82 -3.93
N VAL A 7 24.42 -10.75 -3.15
CA VAL A 7 23.40 -9.69 -3.22
C VAL A 7 23.96 -8.67 -4.19
N ALA A 8 23.20 -8.35 -5.23
CA ALA A 8 23.43 -7.21 -6.10
C ALA A 8 22.04 -6.63 -6.43
N ALA A 9 21.53 -5.80 -5.53
CA ALA A 9 20.43 -4.90 -5.84
C ALA A 9 21.04 -3.68 -6.53
N LEU A 10 20.88 -3.60 -7.85
CA LEU A 10 21.12 -2.40 -8.62
C LEU A 10 19.84 -1.55 -8.50
N ALA A 11 19.93 -0.43 -7.78
CA ALA A 11 18.92 0.62 -7.85
C ALA A 11 18.94 1.21 -9.27
N LEU A 12 17.91 0.89 -10.05
CA LEU A 12 17.61 1.58 -11.30
C LEU A 12 16.63 2.71 -10.98
N LEU A 13 17.14 3.93 -11.02
CA LEU A 13 16.38 5.14 -11.28
C LEU A 13 15.60 4.96 -12.58
N GLY A 14 14.28 4.94 -12.48
CA GLY A 14 13.38 4.93 -13.62
C GLY A 14 11.98 5.26 -13.12
N CYS A 15 11.51 6.46 -13.44
CA CYS A 15 10.11 6.85 -13.30
C CYS A 15 9.23 5.72 -13.83
N GLY A 16 8.39 5.14 -12.97
CA GLY A 16 7.31 4.28 -13.42
C GLY A 16 6.40 5.09 -14.36
N PRO A 17 5.84 4.48 -15.42
CA PRO A 17 4.87 5.16 -16.27
C PRO A 17 3.70 5.62 -15.39
N PRO A 18 3.06 6.76 -15.72
CA PRO A 18 1.97 7.30 -14.93
C PRO A 18 0.83 6.28 -14.85
N SER A 19 0.36 6.01 -13.63
CA SER A 19 -0.93 5.37 -13.38
C SER A 19 -2.00 6.11 -14.21
N PRO A 20 -2.86 5.42 -14.96
CA PRO A 20 -3.98 6.10 -15.60
C PRO A 20 -4.87 6.70 -14.51
N THR A 21 -4.98 8.03 -14.53
CA THR A 21 -6.00 8.78 -13.82
C THR A 21 -7.37 8.32 -14.31
N LEU A 22 -8.09 7.56 -13.50
CA LEU A 22 -9.52 7.36 -13.71
C LEU A 22 -10.22 8.67 -13.33
N GLU A 23 -10.75 9.35 -14.34
CA GLU A 23 -11.54 10.57 -14.22
C GLU A 23 -12.72 10.38 -13.26
N ASP A 24 -12.87 11.31 -12.31
CA ASP A 24 -14.06 11.49 -11.49
C ASP A 24 -15.25 11.88 -12.39
N GLY A 25 -16.07 10.89 -12.75
CA GLY A 25 -17.37 11.09 -13.37
C GLY A 25 -18.42 11.41 -12.31
N LEU A 26 -18.54 12.69 -11.95
CA LEU A 26 -19.71 13.24 -11.25
C LEU A 26 -20.94 13.19 -12.19
N GLY A 27 -21.85 12.26 -11.91
CA GLY A 27 -23.19 12.21 -12.49
C GLY A 27 -24.23 12.49 -11.41
N ASP A 28 -24.88 13.65 -11.51
CA ASP A 28 -25.99 14.09 -10.68
C ASP A 28 -27.20 13.14 -10.79
N ASP A 29 -27.59 12.50 -9.68
CA ASP A 29 -28.91 11.87 -9.56
C ASP A 29 -29.84 12.74 -8.73
N ALA A 30 -30.79 13.32 -9.44
CA ALA A 30 -31.88 14.13 -8.92
C ALA A 30 -32.84 13.27 -8.08
N GLU A 31 -33.13 13.77 -6.88
CA GLU A 31 -34.28 13.38 -6.06
C GLU A 31 -35.58 13.41 -6.89
N SER A 32 -36.35 12.32 -6.84
CA SER A 32 -37.81 12.44 -6.84
C SER A 32 -38.41 11.46 -5.84
N THR A 33 -39.09 12.05 -4.86
CA THR A 33 -39.86 11.42 -3.80
C THR A 33 -41.29 11.13 -4.24
N ASP A 34 -41.92 10.24 -3.45
CA ASP A 34 -43.35 10.00 -3.23
C ASP A 34 -44.13 9.05 -4.14
N GLY A 35 -44.76 8.07 -3.47
CA GLY A 35 -45.87 7.30 -4.05
C GLY A 35 -46.28 6.05 -3.30
N SER A 36 -46.76 6.19 -2.05
CA SER A 36 -47.36 5.12 -1.23
C SER A 36 -48.55 4.39 -1.90
N GLY A 37 -48.71 3.10 -1.57
CA GLY A 37 -50.04 2.54 -1.26
C GLY A 37 -50.36 1.16 -1.82
N GLY A 38 -50.72 0.22 -0.94
CA GLY A 38 -51.64 -0.88 -1.29
C GLY A 38 -51.31 -2.26 -0.74
N SER A 39 -51.68 -2.50 0.53
CA SER A 39 -51.81 -3.83 1.13
C SER A 39 -53.06 -4.56 0.59
N SER A 40 -52.97 -5.87 0.37
CA SER A 40 -54.09 -6.80 0.62
C SER A 40 -53.64 -8.26 0.60
N THR A 41 -53.96 -8.93 1.71
CA THR A 41 -53.93 -10.35 2.05
C THR A 41 -54.88 -11.22 1.21
N GLY A 42 -54.61 -12.52 1.14
CA GLY A 42 -55.57 -13.55 0.71
C GLY A 42 -54.97 -14.97 0.72
N ASP A 43 -55.35 -15.75 1.73
CA ASP A 43 -54.93 -17.14 2.00
C ASP A 43 -55.61 -18.21 1.10
N THR A 44 -55.03 -19.42 1.19
CA THR A 44 -55.64 -20.77 1.37
C THR A 44 -55.73 -21.81 0.23
N GLU A 45 -55.21 -23.01 0.61
CA GLU A 45 -55.52 -24.44 0.25
C GLU A 45 -55.06 -25.00 -1.11
N ILE A 46 -54.11 -25.94 -1.17
CA ILE A 46 -54.12 -27.41 -0.90
C ILE A 46 -55.12 -28.18 -1.80
N ASP A 47 -54.62 -28.98 -2.76
CA ASP A 47 -54.91 -30.43 -2.90
C ASP A 47 -53.95 -31.11 -3.90
N THR A 48 -54.03 -32.44 -3.93
CA THR A 48 -53.02 -33.49 -4.08
C THR A 48 -52.96 -34.18 -5.47
N SER A 49 -51.81 -34.83 -5.71
CA SER A 49 -51.56 -36.13 -6.41
C SER A 49 -52.01 -36.37 -7.87
N GLU A 50 -51.08 -36.80 -8.75
CA GLU A 50 -50.93 -38.22 -9.15
C GLU A 50 -49.76 -38.50 -10.13
N THR A 51 -48.99 -39.52 -9.75
CA THR A 51 -48.14 -40.51 -10.45
C THR A 51 -47.92 -40.48 -11.98
N GLY A 52 -46.67 -40.78 -12.36
CA GLY A 52 -46.30 -41.35 -13.66
C GLY A 52 -44.83 -41.75 -13.78
N ASN A 53 -44.47 -42.98 -13.38
CA ASN A 53 -43.16 -43.60 -13.62
C ASN A 53 -42.89 -43.76 -15.12
N THR A 54 -41.66 -43.47 -15.55
CA THR A 54 -41.00 -44.24 -16.62
C THR A 54 -39.52 -44.42 -16.27
N GLU A 55 -39.12 -45.67 -16.06
CA GLU A 55 -37.73 -46.13 -16.05
C GLU A 55 -37.19 -46.03 -17.47
N THR A 56 -36.02 -45.45 -17.71
CA THR A 56 -35.11 -45.90 -18.79
C THR A 56 -33.68 -45.41 -18.52
N GLU A 57 -32.81 -46.39 -18.28
CA GLU A 57 -31.39 -46.47 -18.61
C GLU A 57 -30.36 -45.53 -17.96
N SER A 58 -29.54 -46.18 -17.13
CA SER A 58 -28.16 -45.85 -16.84
C SER A 58 -27.37 -45.55 -18.11
N SER A 59 -26.85 -44.33 -18.20
CA SER A 59 -25.69 -43.99 -19.01
C SER A 59 -24.67 -43.38 -18.06
N SER A 60 -23.71 -44.20 -17.64
CA SER A 60 -22.45 -43.72 -17.10
C SER A 60 -21.69 -43.00 -18.22
N THR A 61 -21.93 -41.71 -18.37
CA THR A 61 -21.02 -40.80 -19.07
C THR A 61 -19.99 -40.34 -18.06
N ASP A 62 -18.90 -41.09 -18.05
CA ASP A 62 -17.58 -40.61 -17.70
C ASP A 62 -17.26 -39.48 -18.69
N SER A 63 -17.58 -38.23 -18.32
CA SER A 63 -17.10 -37.05 -19.04
C SER A 63 -16.13 -36.32 -18.13
N SER A 64 -14.87 -36.73 -18.22
CA SER A 64 -13.78 -35.77 -18.08
C SER A 64 -13.85 -34.84 -19.31
N ASP A 65 -14.86 -33.98 -19.34
CA ASP A 65 -14.91 -32.87 -20.28
C ASP A 65 -13.85 -31.87 -19.83
N THR A 66 -12.59 -32.14 -20.18
CA THR A 66 -11.61 -31.07 -20.30
C THR A 66 -12.08 -30.26 -21.51
N ASP A 67 -12.82 -29.19 -21.25
CA ASP A 67 -13.20 -28.22 -22.27
C ASP A 67 -11.89 -27.71 -22.92
N GLU A 68 -11.59 -28.16 -24.14
CA GLU A 68 -10.34 -27.86 -24.86
C GLU A 68 -10.12 -26.35 -25.06
N ASN A 69 -11.12 -25.53 -24.76
CA ASN A 69 -11.09 -24.09 -24.87
C ASN A 69 -11.07 -23.34 -23.52
N CYS A 70 -10.84 -24.04 -22.40
CA CYS A 70 -10.72 -23.42 -21.09
C CYS A 70 -9.34 -22.73 -20.94
N PRO A 71 -9.29 -21.40 -20.75
CA PRO A 71 -8.01 -20.70 -20.62
C PRO A 71 -7.36 -21.06 -19.28
N THR A 72 -6.17 -21.67 -19.33
CA THR A 72 -5.38 -21.97 -18.13
C THR A 72 -4.50 -20.79 -17.70
N GLU A 73 -4.20 -19.87 -18.63
CA GLU A 73 -3.31 -18.73 -18.42
C GLU A 73 -3.89 -17.48 -19.10
N ILE A 74 -3.87 -16.34 -18.39
CA ILE A 74 -4.20 -15.02 -18.94
C ILE A 74 -3.05 -14.04 -18.71
N LEU A 75 -2.38 -13.66 -19.79
CA LEU A 75 -1.34 -12.63 -19.83
C LEU A 75 -1.96 -11.27 -20.18
N GLY A 76 -2.41 -10.56 -19.15
CA GLY A 76 -3.04 -9.24 -19.29
C GLY A 76 -4.02 -8.95 -18.16
N MET A 77 -4.86 -7.95 -18.38
CA MET A 77 -5.94 -7.56 -17.47
C MET A 77 -7.20 -8.40 -17.72
N LEU A 78 -7.66 -9.06 -16.67
CA LEU A 78 -8.94 -9.74 -16.56
C LEU A 78 -9.82 -8.93 -15.61
N GLU A 79 -10.90 -8.36 -16.14
CA GLU A 79 -11.93 -7.68 -15.34
C GLU A 79 -13.12 -8.63 -15.14
N ILE A 80 -13.56 -8.78 -13.90
CA ILE A 80 -14.68 -9.62 -13.50
C ILE A 80 -15.69 -8.76 -12.74
N ASP A 81 -16.89 -8.68 -13.27
CA ASP A 81 -18.02 -7.93 -12.73
C ASP A 81 -19.30 -8.78 -12.70
N ASP A 82 -20.41 -8.21 -12.23
CA ASP A 82 -21.71 -8.88 -12.17
C ASP A 82 -22.26 -9.32 -13.55
N GLN A 83 -21.66 -8.89 -14.67
CA GLN A 83 -22.06 -9.25 -16.04
C GLN A 83 -21.17 -10.30 -16.69
N SER A 84 -20.07 -10.67 -16.02
CA SER A 84 -19.07 -11.58 -16.54
C SER A 84 -19.55 -13.04 -16.59
N ASP A 85 -19.16 -13.77 -17.64
CA ASP A 85 -19.43 -15.20 -17.74
C ASP A 85 -18.40 -15.99 -16.91
N LEU A 86 -18.75 -16.25 -15.65
CA LEU A 86 -17.87 -16.90 -14.68
C LEU A 86 -17.48 -18.33 -15.05
N SER A 87 -18.26 -18.99 -15.91
CA SER A 87 -17.97 -20.36 -16.33
C SER A 87 -16.68 -20.45 -17.15
N ALA A 88 -16.28 -19.34 -17.79
CA ALA A 88 -15.06 -19.25 -18.58
C ALA A 88 -13.77 -19.32 -17.75
N PHE A 89 -13.84 -19.15 -16.42
CA PHE A 89 -12.67 -19.08 -15.54
C PHE A 89 -12.42 -20.34 -14.72
N ALA A 90 -13.26 -21.36 -14.88
CA ALA A 90 -13.24 -22.57 -14.05
C ALA A 90 -11.90 -23.34 -14.08
N CYS A 91 -11.10 -23.20 -15.14
CA CYS A 91 -9.78 -23.85 -15.27
C CYS A 91 -8.61 -22.86 -15.31
N LEU A 92 -8.85 -21.59 -14.93
CA LEU A 92 -7.79 -20.58 -14.90
C LEU A 92 -6.82 -20.89 -13.77
N GLU A 93 -5.59 -21.27 -14.10
CA GLU A 93 -4.55 -21.63 -13.14
C GLU A 93 -3.58 -20.47 -12.88
N GLU A 94 -3.37 -19.62 -13.88
CA GLU A 94 -2.44 -18.48 -13.83
C GLU A 94 -3.05 -17.22 -14.45
N ALA A 95 -2.86 -16.08 -13.81
CA ALA A 95 -3.29 -14.79 -14.34
C ALA A 95 -2.31 -13.68 -13.99
N GLN A 96 -2.15 -12.71 -14.89
CA GLN A 96 -1.31 -11.56 -14.60
C GLN A 96 -2.06 -10.55 -13.72
N TRP A 97 -3.12 -9.92 -14.24
CA TRP A 97 -3.88 -8.90 -13.51
C TRP A 97 -5.34 -9.32 -13.44
N VAL A 98 -5.86 -9.56 -12.24
CA VAL A 98 -7.26 -9.89 -12.00
C VAL A 98 -7.90 -8.77 -11.18
N TYR A 99 -8.89 -8.11 -11.76
CA TYR A 99 -9.70 -7.09 -11.11
C TYR A 99 -11.12 -7.62 -10.93
N ILE A 100 -11.60 -7.64 -9.69
CA ILE A 100 -12.95 -8.15 -9.36
C ILE A 100 -13.73 -7.06 -8.63
N GLU A 101 -14.91 -6.75 -9.17
CA GLU A 101 -15.88 -5.86 -8.54
C GLU A 101 -17.32 -6.38 -8.66
N GLY A 102 -18.24 -5.84 -7.86
CA GLY A 102 -19.66 -6.20 -7.92
C GLY A 102 -20.18 -6.89 -6.67
N SER A 103 -21.24 -7.67 -6.80
CA SER A 103 -22.05 -8.14 -5.66
C SER A 103 -21.64 -9.50 -5.08
N PHE A 104 -20.46 -10.01 -5.45
CA PHE A 104 -19.99 -11.35 -5.11
C PHE A 104 -19.85 -11.59 -3.60
N SER A 105 -20.38 -12.73 -3.14
CA SER A 105 -20.18 -13.26 -1.78
C SER A 105 -19.16 -14.39 -1.71
N ASP A 106 -18.81 -14.98 -2.86
CA ASP A 106 -17.79 -16.01 -3.01
C ASP A 106 -17.07 -15.84 -4.36
N LEU A 107 -15.82 -16.31 -4.44
CA LEU A 107 -14.98 -16.25 -5.64
C LEU A 107 -14.65 -17.66 -6.14
N SER A 108 -15.57 -18.62 -5.96
CA SER A 108 -15.32 -20.05 -6.25
C SER A 108 -15.07 -20.33 -7.74
N PHE A 109 -15.45 -19.40 -8.61
CA PHE A 109 -15.11 -19.42 -10.04
C PHE A 109 -13.59 -19.27 -10.31
N LEU A 110 -12.79 -18.89 -9.30
CA LEU A 110 -11.31 -18.87 -9.34
C LEU A 110 -10.68 -19.99 -8.51
N SER A 111 -11.43 -21.05 -8.17
CA SER A 111 -10.94 -22.13 -7.29
C SER A 111 -9.77 -22.96 -7.84
N THR A 112 -9.43 -22.80 -9.12
CA THR A 112 -8.26 -23.41 -9.77
C THR A 112 -7.07 -22.46 -9.88
N LEU A 113 -7.25 -21.16 -9.58
CA LEU A 113 -6.21 -20.16 -9.69
C LEU A 113 -5.15 -20.41 -8.63
N THR A 114 -3.91 -20.60 -9.07
CA THR A 114 -2.76 -20.91 -8.20
C THR A 114 -1.75 -19.77 -8.14
N THR A 115 -1.61 -19.03 -9.24
CA THR A 115 -0.63 -17.95 -9.35
C THR A 115 -1.28 -16.69 -9.91
N VAL A 116 -1.04 -15.55 -9.25
CA VAL A 116 -1.48 -14.25 -9.75
C VAL A 116 -0.42 -13.17 -9.49
N GLU A 117 -0.16 -12.31 -10.48
CA GLU A 117 0.73 -11.16 -10.26
C GLU A 117 0.00 -10.12 -9.41
N VAL A 118 -1.17 -9.66 -9.85
CA VAL A 118 -1.99 -8.68 -9.10
C VAL A 118 -3.42 -9.18 -9.01
N LEU A 119 -3.90 -9.38 -7.78
CA LEU A 119 -5.31 -9.63 -7.48
C LEU A 119 -5.89 -8.40 -6.78
N ASN A 120 -6.84 -7.75 -7.44
CA ASN A 120 -7.52 -6.57 -6.92
C ASN A 120 -9.00 -6.88 -6.65
N LEU A 121 -9.35 -6.90 -5.37
CA LEU A 121 -10.71 -7.08 -4.88
C LEU A 121 -11.26 -5.73 -4.46
N ARG A 122 -12.22 -5.21 -5.22
CA ARG A 122 -12.79 -3.89 -5.01
C ARG A 122 -14.31 -3.92 -4.97
N ASN A 123 -14.90 -3.16 -4.06
CA ASN A 123 -16.34 -2.94 -4.00
C ASN A 123 -17.13 -4.26 -4.00
N LEU A 124 -16.77 -5.18 -3.08
CA LEU A 124 -17.45 -6.45 -2.85
C LEU A 124 -18.15 -6.40 -1.49
N PRO A 125 -19.35 -5.79 -1.39
CA PRO A 125 -20.01 -5.54 -0.10
C PRO A 125 -20.46 -6.81 0.62
N ASN A 126 -20.55 -7.93 -0.09
CA ASN A 126 -21.04 -9.21 0.43
C ASN A 126 -19.91 -10.23 0.68
N LEU A 127 -18.66 -9.93 0.32
CA LEU A 127 -17.54 -10.85 0.48
C LEU A 127 -17.10 -10.88 1.95
N THR A 128 -17.30 -12.01 2.62
CA THR A 128 -17.00 -12.18 4.04
C THR A 128 -15.75 -13.02 4.31
N SER A 129 -15.25 -13.73 3.30
CA SER A 129 -14.15 -14.70 3.45
C SER A 129 -13.35 -14.85 2.15
N LEU A 130 -12.07 -15.17 2.28
CA LEU A 130 -11.17 -15.51 1.17
C LEU A 130 -11.02 -17.03 0.97
N GLU A 131 -11.82 -17.88 1.63
CA GLU A 131 -11.74 -19.35 1.53
C GLU A 131 -11.81 -19.88 0.09
N SER A 132 -12.58 -19.20 -0.76
CA SER A 132 -12.69 -19.55 -2.18
C SER A 132 -11.38 -19.39 -2.97
N LEU A 133 -10.40 -18.68 -2.40
CA LEU A 133 -9.07 -18.45 -2.97
C LEU A 133 -7.99 -19.34 -2.32
N ALA A 134 -8.37 -20.38 -1.58
CA ALA A 134 -7.43 -21.28 -0.90
C ALA A 134 -6.46 -22.03 -1.82
N SER A 135 -6.71 -22.06 -3.13
CA SER A 135 -5.82 -22.62 -4.16
C SER A 135 -4.60 -21.75 -4.45
N LEU A 136 -4.64 -20.45 -4.11
CA LEU A 136 -3.54 -19.51 -4.37
C LEU A 136 -2.29 -19.93 -3.61
N GLN A 137 -1.22 -20.16 -4.36
CA GLN A 137 0.10 -20.48 -3.85
C GLN A 137 1.01 -19.27 -3.92
N GLN A 138 0.87 -18.43 -4.95
CA GLN A 138 1.70 -17.25 -5.17
C GLN A 138 0.85 -16.05 -5.58
N ILE A 139 1.01 -14.96 -4.83
CA ILE A 139 0.36 -13.67 -5.10
C ILE A 139 1.45 -12.60 -5.03
N GLN A 140 1.79 -11.93 -6.12
CA GLN A 140 2.76 -10.85 -5.99
C GLN A 140 2.14 -9.67 -5.23
N GLU A 141 0.94 -9.21 -5.62
CA GLU A 141 0.21 -8.17 -4.90
C GLU A 141 -1.27 -8.51 -4.70
N LEU A 142 -1.75 -8.38 -3.46
CA LEU A 142 -3.18 -8.45 -3.12
C LEU A 142 -3.67 -7.05 -2.74
N TRP A 143 -4.68 -6.54 -3.45
CA TRP A 143 -5.28 -5.23 -3.19
C TRP A 143 -6.71 -5.42 -2.69
N LEU A 144 -7.02 -4.80 -1.56
CA LEU A 144 -8.31 -4.90 -0.87
C LEU A 144 -8.88 -3.51 -0.67
N ARG A 145 -10.04 -3.21 -1.27
CA ARG A 145 -10.71 -1.91 -1.13
C ARG A 145 -12.22 -2.06 -1.16
N GLU A 146 -12.91 -1.26 -0.35
CA GLU A 146 -14.38 -1.24 -0.34
C GLU A 146 -14.95 -2.65 -0.10
N LEU A 147 -14.39 -3.34 0.92
CA LEU A 147 -14.76 -4.69 1.36
C LEU A 147 -15.34 -4.63 2.79
N PRO A 148 -16.50 -4.00 3.01
CA PRO A 148 -17.00 -3.69 4.35
C PRO A 148 -17.35 -4.92 5.20
N ALA A 149 -17.61 -6.07 4.56
CA ALA A 149 -17.96 -7.31 5.24
C ALA A 149 -16.77 -8.25 5.51
N LEU A 150 -15.60 -7.99 4.91
CA LEU A 150 -14.39 -8.79 5.11
C LEU A 150 -13.66 -8.32 6.37
N THR A 151 -13.64 -9.16 7.41
CA THR A 151 -13.10 -8.79 8.73
C THR A 151 -11.66 -9.26 8.99
N ASP A 152 -11.19 -10.25 8.25
CA ASP A 152 -9.84 -10.78 8.35
C ASP A 152 -9.40 -11.41 7.00
N LEU A 153 -8.17 -11.90 6.95
CA LEU A 153 -7.56 -12.52 5.77
C LEU A 153 -7.53 -14.06 5.86
N SER A 154 -8.34 -14.64 6.76
CA SER A 154 -8.44 -16.09 6.85
C SER A 154 -9.09 -16.68 5.60
N GLY A 155 -8.79 -17.96 5.34
CA GLY A 155 -9.22 -18.65 4.13
C GLY A 155 -8.15 -18.71 3.03
N LEU A 156 -7.11 -17.88 3.09
CA LEU A 156 -5.90 -18.07 2.29
C LEU A 156 -5.08 -19.27 2.80
N ARG A 157 -4.29 -19.86 1.91
CA ARG A 157 -3.44 -21.02 2.21
C ARG A 157 -2.31 -20.67 3.20
N ASP A 158 -1.99 -21.58 4.12
CA ASP A 158 -0.98 -21.36 5.17
C ASP A 158 0.44 -21.01 4.66
N ASP A 159 0.75 -21.48 3.46
CA ASP A 159 2.02 -21.30 2.76
C ASP A 159 1.80 -20.59 1.41
N VAL A 160 0.78 -19.72 1.33
CA VAL A 160 0.70 -18.73 0.24
C VAL A 160 1.92 -17.82 0.33
N GLU A 161 2.65 -17.62 -0.77
CA GLU A 161 3.71 -16.64 -0.84
C GLU A 161 3.12 -15.32 -1.33
N MET A 162 3.21 -14.28 -0.50
CA MET A 162 2.76 -12.94 -0.86
C MET A 162 3.89 -11.91 -0.75
N LEU A 163 4.11 -11.09 -1.77
CA LEU A 163 5.11 -10.03 -1.70
C LEU A 163 4.57 -8.77 -1.04
N ARG A 164 3.38 -8.31 -1.48
CA ARG A 164 2.76 -7.07 -1.02
C ARG A 164 1.26 -7.23 -0.75
N LEU A 165 0.81 -6.69 0.37
CA LEU A 165 -0.60 -6.49 0.70
C LEU A 165 -0.89 -5.00 0.66
N ARG A 166 -1.92 -4.59 -0.10
CA ARG A 166 -2.43 -3.23 -0.13
C ARG A 166 -3.85 -3.19 0.42
N VAL A 167 -4.05 -2.35 1.42
CA VAL A 167 -5.36 -2.15 2.06
C VAL A 167 -5.80 -0.71 1.85
N GLY A 168 -6.93 -0.56 1.18
CA GLY A 168 -7.57 0.71 0.84
C GLY A 168 -8.70 1.10 1.79
N PRO A 169 -9.45 2.16 1.42
CA PRO A 169 -10.60 2.64 2.19
C PRO A 169 -11.76 1.64 2.17
N GLY A 170 -12.70 1.81 3.09
CA GLY A 170 -13.97 1.08 3.09
C GLY A 170 -13.85 -0.42 3.36
N THR A 171 -12.72 -0.89 3.88
CA THR A 171 -12.56 -2.28 4.31
C THR A 171 -13.14 -2.50 5.69
N GLY A 172 -13.64 -3.70 5.98
CA GLY A 172 -14.11 -4.14 7.29
C GLY A 172 -13.01 -4.76 8.17
N LEU A 173 -11.76 -4.81 7.66
CA LEU A 173 -10.68 -5.58 8.28
C LEU A 173 -10.40 -5.12 9.70
N GLN A 174 -10.43 -6.05 10.64
CA GLN A 174 -10.07 -5.87 12.05
C GLN A 174 -8.73 -6.52 12.38
N SER A 175 -8.24 -7.39 11.49
CA SER A 175 -7.00 -8.14 11.64
C SER A 175 -6.26 -8.26 10.31
N LEU A 176 -4.92 -8.13 10.35
CA LEU A 176 -3.97 -8.46 9.29
C LEU A 176 -3.19 -9.74 9.60
N ALA A 177 -3.70 -10.58 10.50
CA ALA A 177 -3.12 -11.89 10.73
C ALA A 177 -3.24 -12.71 9.45
N MET A 178 -2.12 -12.87 8.75
CA MET A 178 -2.01 -13.74 7.58
C MET A 178 -1.43 -15.09 7.99
N PRO A 179 -1.62 -16.11 7.15
CA PRO A 179 -0.83 -17.33 7.21
C PRO A 179 0.70 -17.06 7.17
N PRO A 180 1.55 -17.97 7.70
CA PRO A 180 3.00 -17.77 7.79
C PRO A 180 3.74 -17.35 6.52
N GLY A 181 3.26 -17.74 5.33
CA GLY A 181 3.82 -17.32 4.05
C GLY A 181 3.42 -15.91 3.58
N GLY A 182 2.54 -15.22 4.32
CA GLY A 182 1.94 -13.94 3.97
C GLY A 182 2.92 -12.78 3.76
N SER A 183 2.36 -11.59 3.51
CA SER A 183 3.13 -10.44 3.02
C SER A 183 4.14 -9.90 4.02
N GLN A 184 5.32 -9.53 3.52
CA GLN A 184 6.34 -8.77 4.26
C GLN A 184 6.28 -7.26 3.98
N VAL A 185 5.50 -6.83 2.98
CA VAL A 185 5.27 -5.42 2.66
C VAL A 185 3.79 -5.11 2.82
N LEU A 186 3.48 -4.12 3.64
CA LEU A 186 2.13 -3.63 3.85
C LEU A 186 2.03 -2.19 3.36
N THR A 187 1.07 -1.91 2.50
CA THR A 187 0.68 -0.55 2.14
C THR A 187 -0.74 -0.29 2.63
N LEU A 188 -0.91 0.69 3.51
CA LEU A 188 -2.21 1.28 3.84
C LEU A 188 -2.37 2.54 2.99
N TYR A 189 -3.28 2.54 2.01
CA TYR A 189 -3.45 3.68 1.10
C TYR A 189 -4.84 4.26 1.21
N SER A 190 -4.95 5.59 1.12
CA SER A 190 -6.22 6.31 1.30
C SER A 190 -6.94 5.85 2.58
N TRP A 191 -6.16 5.68 3.66
CA TRP A 191 -6.64 5.09 4.90
C TRP A 191 -7.66 6.01 5.58
N ASP A 192 -8.89 5.53 5.71
CA ASP A 192 -10.06 6.30 6.13
C ASP A 192 -10.41 6.11 7.62
N ARG A 193 -9.47 5.57 8.40
CA ARG A 193 -9.62 5.36 9.84
C ARG A 193 -8.60 6.19 10.62
N SER A 194 -8.96 6.59 11.83
CA SER A 194 -8.06 7.37 12.69
C SER A 194 -7.01 6.54 13.40
N ASP A 195 -7.26 5.24 13.58
CA ASP A 195 -6.37 4.34 14.30
C ASP A 195 -5.62 3.40 13.34
N LEU A 196 -4.45 2.96 13.81
CA LEU A 196 -3.61 1.94 13.18
C LEU A 196 -3.61 0.63 13.99
N SER A 197 -4.66 0.37 14.77
CA SER A 197 -4.73 -0.80 15.67
C SER A 197 -4.62 -2.13 14.91
N ILE A 198 -4.99 -2.13 13.64
CA ILE A 198 -4.89 -3.28 12.75
C ILE A 198 -3.44 -3.81 12.63
N LEU A 199 -2.43 -2.96 12.81
CA LEU A 199 -1.02 -3.33 12.77
C LEU A 199 -0.64 -4.32 13.90
N THR A 200 -1.34 -4.30 15.03
CA THR A 200 -1.04 -5.16 16.20
C THR A 200 -1.27 -6.65 15.95
N THR A 201 -1.95 -6.98 14.86
CA THR A 201 -2.29 -8.36 14.48
C THR A 201 -1.46 -8.87 13.30
N THR A 202 -0.53 -8.08 12.80
CA THR A 202 0.26 -8.43 11.61
C THR A 202 1.11 -9.66 11.85
N ALA A 203 0.94 -10.64 10.98
CA ALA A 203 1.79 -11.82 10.87
C ALA A 203 1.77 -12.25 9.40
N PRO A 204 2.91 -12.62 8.78
CA PRO A 204 4.27 -12.59 9.33
C PRO A 204 4.81 -11.17 9.60
N PRO A 205 5.95 -11.03 10.31
CA PRO A 205 6.56 -9.73 10.58
C PRO A 205 6.87 -8.94 9.31
N LEU A 206 6.53 -7.64 9.32
CA LEU A 206 6.75 -6.74 8.20
C LEU A 206 8.23 -6.36 8.05
N ARG A 207 8.68 -6.26 6.81
CA ARG A 207 9.94 -5.60 6.43
C ARG A 207 9.74 -4.16 5.98
N ALA A 208 8.58 -3.86 5.42
CA ALA A 208 8.26 -2.50 5.01
C ALA A 208 6.80 -2.17 5.32
N LEU A 209 6.58 -0.96 5.80
CA LEU A 209 5.28 -0.36 5.98
C LEU A 209 5.22 0.94 5.21
N GLU A 210 4.21 1.07 4.35
CA GLU A 210 3.84 2.29 3.69
C GLU A 210 2.47 2.74 4.19
N ILE A 211 2.36 3.97 4.63
CA ILE A 211 1.07 4.60 4.96
C ILE A 211 0.94 5.82 4.07
N SER A 212 -0.06 5.80 3.19
CA SER A 212 -0.31 6.88 2.24
C SER A 212 -1.72 7.45 2.36
N SER A 213 -1.83 8.78 2.30
CA SER A 213 -3.10 9.50 2.32
C SER A 213 -4.02 9.07 3.48
N ALA A 214 -3.52 9.24 4.71
CA ALA A 214 -4.18 8.88 5.96
C ALA A 214 -4.51 10.13 6.82
N PRO A 215 -5.42 11.01 6.37
CA PRO A 215 -5.64 12.33 6.97
C PRO A 215 -6.25 12.29 8.37
N LEU A 216 -6.77 11.14 8.80
CA LEU A 216 -7.34 10.95 10.14
C LEU A 216 -6.33 10.39 11.15
N VAL A 217 -5.18 9.89 10.68
CA VAL A 217 -4.16 9.27 11.53
C VAL A 217 -3.29 10.35 12.17
N THR A 218 -3.41 10.49 13.48
CA THR A 218 -2.58 11.41 14.29
C THR A 218 -1.65 10.70 15.27
N ASP A 219 -1.93 9.43 15.58
CA ASP A 219 -1.15 8.61 16.51
C ASP A 219 -0.36 7.54 15.74
N LEU A 220 0.96 7.63 15.76
CA LEU A 220 1.86 6.69 15.07
C LEU A 220 2.44 5.63 16.00
N SER A 221 2.09 5.64 17.31
CA SER A 221 2.61 4.67 18.28
C SER A 221 2.37 3.20 17.91
N PRO A 222 1.26 2.81 17.23
CA PRO A 222 1.07 1.42 16.81
C PRO A 222 2.12 0.91 15.81
N ILE A 223 2.79 1.81 15.08
CA ILE A 223 3.89 1.44 14.17
C ILE A 223 5.07 0.87 14.97
N ALA A 224 5.40 1.48 16.10
CA ALA A 224 6.46 0.98 16.98
C ALA A 224 6.08 -0.38 17.60
N ASP A 225 4.83 -0.54 18.05
CA ASP A 225 4.36 -1.80 18.63
C ASP A 225 4.46 -2.98 17.66
N CYS A 226 4.17 -2.73 16.39
CA CYS A 226 4.19 -3.74 15.33
C CYS A 226 5.61 -4.01 14.80
N CYS A 227 6.37 -2.94 14.53
CA CYS A 227 7.50 -2.99 13.61
C CYS A 227 8.88 -2.77 14.25
N LEU A 228 8.95 -2.41 15.54
CA LEU A 228 10.22 -2.10 16.20
C LEU A 228 11.15 -3.32 16.27
N ALA A 229 10.59 -4.52 16.41
CA ALA A 229 11.37 -5.76 16.51
C ALA A 229 12.05 -6.16 15.18
N GLN A 230 11.70 -5.51 14.07
CA GLN A 230 12.20 -5.79 12.73
C GLN A 230 13.36 -4.87 12.33
N ALA A 231 13.65 -3.84 13.13
CA ALA A 231 14.88 -3.08 13.00
C ALA A 231 16.12 -4.00 13.13
N PRO A 232 17.17 -3.82 12.32
CA PRO A 232 17.43 -2.68 11.45
C PRO A 232 16.95 -2.84 9.99
N GLU A 233 16.28 -3.94 9.63
CA GLU A 233 15.88 -4.21 8.23
C GLU A 233 14.53 -3.57 7.87
N PHE A 234 13.92 -2.83 8.79
CA PHE A 234 12.59 -2.24 8.61
C PHE A 234 12.66 -0.91 7.85
N SER A 235 11.84 -0.79 6.80
CA SER A 235 11.60 0.43 6.04
C SER A 235 10.23 1.02 6.38
N LEU A 236 10.19 2.34 6.57
CA LEU A 236 8.96 3.08 6.82
C LEU A 236 8.79 4.21 5.81
N THR A 237 7.71 4.17 5.05
CA THR A 237 7.29 5.26 4.15
C THR A 237 6.00 5.88 4.66
N LEU A 238 6.03 7.19 4.88
CA LEU A 238 4.88 8.00 5.21
C LEU A 238 4.62 8.97 4.05
N ALA A 239 3.52 8.79 3.34
CA ALA A 239 3.25 9.47 2.09
C ALA A 239 1.90 10.21 2.06
N GLY A 240 1.83 11.34 1.35
CA GLY A 240 0.61 12.11 1.20
C GLY A 240 0.07 12.66 2.53
N ALA A 241 -1.19 13.12 2.51
CA ALA A 241 -1.77 13.79 3.66
C ALA A 241 -1.90 12.88 4.89
N LEU A 242 -1.13 13.17 5.94
CA LEU A 242 -1.33 12.63 7.28
C LEU A 242 -2.19 13.57 8.14
N GLY A 243 -2.87 13.02 9.15
CA GLY A 243 -3.51 13.85 10.18
C GLY A 243 -2.50 14.44 11.18
N ALA A 244 -1.34 13.80 11.31
CA ALA A 244 -0.30 14.14 12.27
C ALA A 244 0.48 15.40 11.84
N THR A 245 0.68 16.33 12.78
CA THR A 245 1.53 17.52 12.55
C THR A 245 3.00 17.30 12.90
N ALA A 246 3.28 16.20 13.62
CA ALA A 246 4.59 15.73 14.01
C ALA A 246 4.59 14.19 13.94
N LEU A 247 5.74 13.57 14.12
CA LEU A 247 5.95 12.12 14.02
C LEU A 247 5.93 11.42 15.40
N GLU A 248 5.16 11.96 16.36
CA GLU A 248 5.06 11.42 17.72
C GLU A 248 4.58 9.95 17.70
N GLY A 249 5.21 9.12 18.53
CA GLY A 249 5.02 7.67 18.55
C GLY A 249 6.15 6.89 17.85
N LEU A 250 6.98 7.55 17.04
CA LEU A 250 8.15 6.94 16.39
C LEU A 250 9.43 6.99 17.24
N GLU A 251 9.39 7.61 18.43
CA GLU A 251 10.56 7.77 19.31
C GLU A 251 11.26 6.46 19.71
N PRO A 252 10.58 5.29 19.78
CA PRO A 252 11.26 4.03 20.09
C PRO A 252 12.28 3.58 19.03
N PHE A 253 12.15 4.03 17.77
CA PHE A 253 13.08 3.64 16.71
C PHE A 253 14.43 4.34 16.89
N THR A 254 15.49 3.54 17.00
CA THR A 254 16.88 4.03 17.07
C THR A 254 17.68 3.72 15.81
N ILE A 255 17.20 2.73 15.04
CA ILE A 255 17.78 2.28 13.78
C ILE A 255 16.65 1.92 12.81
N LEU A 256 16.77 2.35 11.56
CA LEU A 256 15.91 1.95 10.44
C LEU A 256 16.78 1.56 9.23
N HIS A 257 16.25 0.75 8.33
CA HIS A 257 16.85 0.59 7.02
C HIS A 257 16.58 1.86 6.22
N GLU A 258 15.32 2.20 6.07
CA GLU A 258 14.89 3.34 5.28
C GLU A 258 13.75 4.10 5.98
N PHE A 259 13.81 5.42 5.90
CA PHE A 259 12.74 6.30 6.31
C PHE A 259 12.44 7.28 5.18
N GLU A 260 11.21 7.25 4.67
CA GLU A 260 10.73 8.18 3.66
C GLU A 260 9.55 8.98 4.19
N LEU A 261 9.62 10.29 4.03
CA LEU A 261 8.51 11.21 4.24
C LEU A 261 8.23 11.93 2.92
N TYR A 262 7.08 11.64 2.32
CA TYR A 262 6.67 12.11 1.01
C TYR A 262 5.36 12.88 1.09
N ASP A 263 5.25 14.07 0.48
CA ASP A 263 3.98 14.83 0.38
C ASP A 263 3.18 14.94 1.69
N SER A 264 3.88 15.02 2.83
CA SER A 264 3.28 14.76 4.14
C SER A 264 2.28 15.82 4.59
N GLY A 265 2.24 16.97 3.89
CA GLY A 265 1.24 18.03 3.94
C GLY A 265 1.09 18.77 5.27
N THR A 266 0.75 18.09 6.36
CA THR A 266 0.49 18.68 7.68
C THR A 266 1.67 18.57 8.63
N VAL A 267 2.59 17.62 8.38
CA VAL A 267 3.79 17.38 9.20
C VAL A 267 4.73 18.58 9.09
N ASN A 268 4.78 19.39 10.15
CA ASN A 268 5.59 20.61 10.23
C ASN A 268 6.76 20.49 11.22
N ALA A 269 6.91 19.35 11.87
CA ALA A 269 8.06 19.02 12.70
C ALA A 269 8.38 17.53 12.58
N LEU A 270 9.67 17.18 12.58
CA LEU A 270 10.14 15.79 12.59
C LEU A 270 10.27 15.25 14.03
N THR A 271 9.69 15.96 15.00
CA THR A 271 9.56 15.52 16.39
C THR A 271 8.94 14.13 16.42
N GLY A 272 9.61 13.18 17.07
CA GLY A 272 9.32 11.75 16.99
C GLY A 272 10.54 10.95 16.53
N LEU A 273 11.45 11.56 15.76
CA LEU A 273 12.65 10.90 15.25
C LEU A 273 13.92 11.16 16.09
N GLN A 274 13.83 11.81 17.25
CA GLN A 274 15.00 12.32 17.99
C GLN A 274 15.97 11.23 18.46
N ASN A 275 15.48 10.01 18.61
CA ASN A 275 16.29 8.86 19.04
C ASN A 275 16.86 8.08 17.85
N LEU A 276 16.45 8.40 16.61
CA LEU A 276 16.96 7.76 15.41
C LEU A 276 18.42 8.15 15.23
N SER A 277 19.31 7.16 15.29
CA SER A 277 20.76 7.36 15.32
C SER A 277 21.46 6.83 14.08
N THR A 278 20.89 5.78 13.48
CA THR A 278 21.42 5.11 12.30
C THR A 278 20.30 4.86 11.32
N VAL A 279 20.50 5.26 10.08
CA VAL A 279 19.56 4.98 8.98
C VAL A 279 20.36 4.77 7.70
N GLU A 280 19.99 3.80 6.87
CA GLU A 280 20.66 3.66 5.57
C GLU A 280 20.20 4.79 4.66
N VAL A 281 18.90 4.91 4.45
CA VAL A 281 18.31 5.94 3.59
C VAL A 281 17.30 6.77 4.36
N ILE A 282 17.47 8.09 4.35
CA ILE A 282 16.45 9.03 4.79
C ILE A 282 16.11 9.97 3.65
N GLN A 283 14.84 9.95 3.22
CA GLN A 283 14.31 10.85 2.22
C GLN A 283 13.18 11.69 2.80
N ILE A 284 13.25 13.00 2.60
CA ILE A 284 12.16 13.92 2.90
C ILE A 284 11.95 14.76 1.66
N LYS A 285 10.84 14.50 0.97
CA LYS A 285 10.58 15.13 -0.32
C LYS A 285 9.11 15.44 -0.57
N THR A 286 8.87 16.36 -1.48
CA THR A 286 7.55 16.65 -2.05
C THR A 286 7.57 16.30 -3.54
N ASP A 287 6.42 16.00 -4.15
CA ASP A 287 6.29 15.86 -5.60
C ASP A 287 6.71 17.16 -6.32
N CYS A 288 7.22 17.01 -7.54
CA CYS A 288 7.52 18.09 -8.47
C CYS A 288 6.26 18.63 -9.19
N SER A 289 5.05 18.17 -8.82
CA SER A 289 3.82 18.49 -9.52
C SER A 289 3.32 19.91 -9.18
N PRO A 290 2.69 20.66 -10.11
CA PRO A 290 2.05 21.93 -9.80
C PRO A 290 0.96 21.83 -8.71
N ASP A 291 0.39 20.64 -8.55
CA ASP A 291 -0.63 20.32 -7.54
C ASP A 291 -0.03 19.69 -6.28
N ALA A 292 1.31 19.65 -6.17
CA ALA A 292 2.01 19.08 -5.04
C ALA A 292 1.64 19.80 -3.74
N VAL A 293 1.57 19.02 -2.66
CA VAL A 293 1.23 19.57 -1.35
C VAL A 293 2.47 20.23 -0.76
N VAL A 294 2.45 21.56 -0.66
CA VAL A 294 3.56 22.32 -0.06
C VAL A 294 3.88 21.81 1.35
N SER A 295 5.08 21.29 1.54
CA SER A 295 5.56 20.86 2.86
C SER A 295 5.68 22.07 3.81
N PRO A 296 5.12 21.99 5.04
CA PRO A 296 5.17 23.08 6.01
C PRO A 296 6.46 23.09 6.82
N LEU A 297 7.40 22.18 6.55
CA LEU A 297 8.69 22.11 7.24
C LEU A 297 9.53 23.35 6.97
N VAL A 298 9.93 24.04 8.04
CA VAL A 298 10.80 25.22 8.00
C VAL A 298 12.23 24.92 8.44
N ASP A 299 12.40 23.83 9.20
CA ASP A 299 13.64 23.25 9.67
C ASP A 299 13.52 21.72 9.79
N LEU A 300 14.57 21.06 10.27
CA LEU A 300 14.69 19.61 10.37
C LEU A 300 14.78 19.14 11.82
N HIS A 301 14.25 19.92 12.78
CA HIS A 301 14.23 19.54 14.19
C HIS A 301 13.51 18.21 14.38
N GLY A 302 14.17 17.28 15.09
CA GLY A 302 13.80 15.87 15.13
C GLY A 302 14.92 14.94 14.66
N LEU A 303 15.84 15.41 13.81
CA LEU A 303 16.93 14.61 13.23
C LEU A 303 18.26 14.72 13.99
N GLU A 304 18.28 15.33 15.18
CA GLU A 304 19.52 15.68 15.89
C GLU A 304 20.31 14.44 16.34
N GLY A 305 19.61 13.32 16.52
CA GLY A 305 20.17 12.05 16.97
C GLY A 305 21.01 11.34 15.92
N LEU A 306 20.92 11.72 14.64
CA LEU A 306 21.58 11.02 13.55
C LEU A 306 23.11 11.05 13.70
N THR A 307 23.73 9.88 13.55
CA THR A 307 25.19 9.71 13.63
C THR A 307 25.78 9.08 12.38
N THR A 308 25.10 8.09 11.81
CA THR A 308 25.53 7.39 10.60
C THR A 308 24.37 7.31 9.63
N VAL A 309 24.55 7.88 8.44
CA VAL A 309 23.56 7.89 7.37
C VAL A 309 24.24 7.51 6.07
N VAL A 310 23.73 6.54 5.32
CA VAL A 310 24.31 6.23 4.01
C VAL A 310 23.85 7.28 3.00
N TRP A 311 22.55 7.57 2.95
CA TRP A 311 22.01 8.57 2.05
C TRP A 311 20.97 9.47 2.73
N LEU A 312 21.25 10.77 2.75
CA LEU A 312 20.31 11.82 3.11
C LEU A 312 19.82 12.52 1.84
N ASN A 313 18.51 12.54 1.63
CA ASN A 313 17.88 13.23 0.51
C ASN A 313 16.81 14.21 1.00
N ILE A 314 16.98 15.49 0.70
CA ILE A 314 16.04 16.56 1.06
C ILE A 314 15.66 17.32 -0.21
N GLU A 315 14.42 17.16 -0.66
CA GLU A 315 13.99 17.67 -1.96
C GLU A 315 12.66 18.43 -1.89
N GLU A 316 12.52 19.51 -2.66
CA GLU A 316 11.25 20.22 -2.86
C GLU A 316 10.55 20.63 -1.55
N LEU A 317 11.34 21.03 -0.54
CA LEU A 317 10.81 21.60 0.70
C LEU A 317 10.82 23.13 0.57
N GLU A 318 9.81 23.67 -0.12
CA GLU A 318 9.75 25.08 -0.51
C GLU A 318 9.87 26.06 0.66
N LEU A 319 9.41 25.68 1.86
CA LEU A 319 9.44 26.52 3.06
C LEU A 319 10.65 26.28 3.98
N LEU A 320 11.54 25.35 3.61
CA LEU A 320 12.72 25.01 4.39
C LEU A 320 13.75 26.15 4.35
N THR A 321 13.89 26.87 5.46
CA THR A 321 14.80 28.03 5.56
C THR A 321 16.02 27.75 6.41
N SER A 322 16.07 26.59 7.07
CA SER A 322 17.08 26.25 8.07
C SER A 322 17.43 24.77 8.04
N LEU A 323 18.70 24.45 8.26
CA LEU A 323 19.17 23.07 8.50
C LEU A 323 19.24 22.74 10.00
N ALA A 324 18.66 23.59 10.87
CA ALA A 324 18.54 23.29 12.29
C ALA A 324 17.85 21.95 12.47
N GLY A 325 18.38 21.12 13.38
CA GLY A 325 17.93 19.74 13.57
C GLY A 325 18.80 18.70 12.88
N LEU A 326 19.55 19.03 11.82
CA LEU A 326 20.62 18.14 11.36
C LEU A 326 21.78 18.10 12.35
N PRO A 327 22.42 16.93 12.55
CA PRO A 327 23.51 16.81 13.50
C PRO A 327 24.71 17.65 13.05
N THR A 328 25.48 18.11 14.04
CA THR A 328 26.77 18.80 13.83
C THR A 328 27.84 18.07 14.63
N GLY A 329 29.07 18.02 14.11
CA GLY A 329 30.22 17.49 14.84
C GLY A 329 30.15 15.99 15.15
N GLY A 330 30.62 15.14 14.22
CA GLY A 330 30.83 13.71 14.44
C GLY A 330 29.84 12.79 13.72
N ALA A 331 28.81 13.33 13.08
CA ALA A 331 27.97 12.57 12.16
C ALA A 331 28.68 12.33 10.81
N ALA A 332 28.44 11.16 10.23
CA ALA A 332 28.99 10.73 8.95
C ALA A 332 27.87 10.39 7.97
N PHE A 333 27.99 10.94 6.76
CA PHE A 333 27.09 10.75 5.64
C PHE A 333 27.88 10.22 4.43
N ASP A 334 27.44 9.13 3.81
CA ASP A 334 28.12 8.67 2.57
C ASP A 334 27.71 9.54 1.38
N SER A 335 26.42 9.83 1.24
CA SER A 335 25.87 10.73 0.22
C SER A 335 24.81 11.66 0.82
N VAL A 336 24.83 12.92 0.39
CA VAL A 336 23.83 13.93 0.76
C VAL A 336 23.37 14.68 -0.48
N SER A 337 22.06 14.89 -0.58
CA SER A 337 21.41 15.60 -1.68
C SER A 337 20.45 16.66 -1.13
N PHE A 338 20.57 17.89 -1.64
CA PHE A 338 19.63 18.99 -1.40
C PHE A 338 19.15 19.58 -2.72
N TYR A 339 17.91 19.31 -3.13
CA TYR A 339 17.39 19.76 -4.42
C TYR A 339 16.09 20.54 -4.32
N GLY A 340 15.94 21.62 -5.08
CA GLY A 340 14.65 22.32 -5.20
C GLY A 340 14.14 22.96 -3.89
N ASN A 341 15.00 23.14 -2.87
CA ASN A 341 14.56 23.78 -1.63
C ASN A 341 14.64 25.31 -1.80
N ALA A 342 13.61 25.87 -2.43
CA ALA A 342 13.60 27.24 -2.97
C ALA A 342 13.92 28.35 -1.96
N THR A 343 13.74 28.11 -0.66
CA THR A 343 14.05 29.09 0.41
C THR A 343 15.29 28.75 1.24
N LEU A 344 15.91 27.58 1.01
CA LEU A 344 17.12 27.15 1.71
C LEU A 344 18.35 27.79 1.07
N ASP A 345 19.01 28.71 1.78
CA ASP A 345 20.22 29.36 1.24
C ASP A 345 21.38 28.38 1.12
N LYS A 346 22.01 28.34 -0.06
CA LYS A 346 23.21 27.54 -0.34
C LYS A 346 24.34 27.79 0.68
N ALA A 347 24.48 28.99 1.21
CA ALA A 347 25.46 29.30 2.24
C ALA A 347 25.22 28.53 3.56
N LEU A 348 23.98 28.16 3.87
CA LEU A 348 23.66 27.31 5.02
C LEU A 348 24.10 25.86 4.78
N ILE A 349 23.89 25.34 3.57
CA ILE A 349 24.36 24.01 3.15
C ILE A 349 25.89 23.95 3.26
N ASP A 350 26.60 24.95 2.73
CA ASP A 350 28.07 25.03 2.78
C ASP A 350 28.60 25.13 4.22
N ALA A 351 27.93 25.92 5.06
CA ALA A 351 28.27 26.04 6.47
C ALA A 351 28.05 24.72 7.22
N TRP A 352 26.93 24.03 6.98
CA TRP A 352 26.65 22.74 7.60
C TRP A 352 27.62 21.66 7.15
N GLN A 353 27.92 21.58 5.85
CA GLN A 353 28.91 20.66 5.28
C GLN A 353 30.27 20.73 6.01
N ALA A 354 30.69 21.94 6.41
CA ALA A 354 31.95 22.13 7.13
C ALA A 354 31.96 21.54 8.56
N THR A 355 30.81 21.11 9.09
CA THR A 355 30.65 20.59 10.45
C THR A 355 30.54 19.07 10.55
N VAL A 356 30.39 18.37 9.42
CA VAL A 356 30.13 16.93 9.35
C VAL A 356 31.09 16.23 8.37
N THR A 357 31.13 14.90 8.40
CA THR A 357 31.86 14.12 7.38
C THR A 357 30.89 13.71 6.29
N ILE A 358 31.13 14.13 5.05
CA ILE A 358 30.31 13.79 3.89
C ILE A 358 31.20 13.16 2.81
N GLY A 359 30.82 11.99 2.30
CA GLY A 359 31.50 11.34 1.18
C GLY A 359 31.23 12.08 -0.13
N ASN A 360 29.95 12.26 -0.47
CA ASN A 360 29.48 12.99 -1.64
C ASN A 360 28.36 13.97 -1.25
N LEU A 361 28.47 15.23 -1.67
CA LEU A 361 27.40 16.23 -1.51
C LEU A 361 26.99 16.73 -2.89
N GLN A 362 25.69 16.69 -3.17
CA GLN A 362 25.09 17.31 -4.32
C GLN A 362 24.01 18.28 -3.88
N SER A 363 23.96 19.44 -4.53
CA SER A 363 22.86 20.38 -4.35
C SER A 363 22.60 21.14 -5.64
N CYS A 364 21.37 21.59 -5.88
CA CYS A 364 20.99 22.54 -6.93
C CYS A 364 19.55 22.99 -6.71
N ASP A 365 19.12 24.06 -7.40
CA ASP A 365 17.79 24.67 -7.26
C ASP A 365 17.39 25.06 -5.83
N ASN A 366 18.37 25.24 -4.94
CA ASN A 366 18.19 25.90 -3.66
C ASN A 366 18.36 27.42 -3.81
N LEU A 367 18.02 28.19 -2.77
CA LEU A 367 18.19 29.65 -2.80
C LEU A 367 19.69 30.00 -2.98
N ASN A 368 19.98 30.81 -4.00
CA ASN A 368 21.35 31.20 -4.38
C ASN A 368 22.25 30.03 -4.85
N ASP A 369 21.66 28.91 -5.30
CA ASP A 369 22.38 27.75 -5.83
C ASP A 369 22.36 27.71 -7.38
N GLN A 370 23.17 26.83 -7.98
CA GLN A 370 23.07 26.55 -9.43
C GLN A 370 21.76 25.84 -9.77
N PRO A 371 21.23 26.00 -11.00
CA PRO A 371 20.06 25.24 -11.43
C PRO A 371 20.38 23.76 -11.64
N CYS A 372 19.40 22.88 -11.44
CA CYS A 372 19.53 21.46 -11.75
C CYS A 372 19.29 21.20 -13.24
N GLU A 373 20.10 20.34 -13.88
CA GLU A 373 19.79 19.84 -15.22
C GLU A 373 18.83 18.65 -15.14
N GLY A 374 17.58 18.84 -15.57
CA GLY A 374 16.59 17.75 -15.71
C GLY A 374 15.90 17.31 -14.40
N PHE A 375 16.11 18.04 -13.31
CA PHE A 375 15.35 17.88 -12.06
C PHE A 375 14.08 18.74 -12.12
N CYS A 376 12.93 18.19 -11.71
CA CYS A 376 11.58 18.80 -11.76
C CYS A 376 11.36 19.74 -12.98
N PRO A 377 11.18 19.19 -14.21
CA PRO A 377 10.97 20.03 -15.39
C PRO A 377 9.70 20.87 -15.23
N GLN A 378 9.89 22.20 -15.12
CA GLN A 378 8.84 23.22 -15.08
C GLN A 378 8.00 23.26 -16.36
#